data_AF-A0A1Y1WNJ3-F1
#
_entry.id   AF-A0A1Y1WNJ3-F1
#
_cell.length_a   1.000
_cell.length_b   1.000
_cell.length_c   1.000
_cell.angle_alpha   90.00
_cell.angle_beta   90.00
_cell.angle_gamma   90.00
#
_symmetry.space_group_name_H-M   'P 1'
#
loop_
_entity.id
_entity.type
_entity.pdbx_description
1 polymer ?
#
loop_
_entity_poly.entity_id
_entity_poly.type
_entity_poly.pdbx_seq_one_letter_code
_entity_poly.pdbx_strand_id
1 'polypeptide(L)'
;LHQLLYSWLYNFKYNSFEDLIKSFHGKGLVISVGNHHFNFARSTIDNLRNIIKSDIPIEIFYYGDNDLSEDKRNILSKYDNVYLSDLSTYFNNSQLRLEGFALKPFSILASRFEEVILIDADTVYLRDPMTLFNDTGYIKKGTLFFQDRHFETSPFDSYKWLKTWINNPLPDTTKLRIWNEKTIDQMESSTVVINKSKGILGLLAACKLNEEKYKSIVYKHVYGDKETFWIGYEIARQPFYFNPLRPAIISKVESVNSETTRFCGHIGHKSEDGKFMYWNGHLLLDKNSNNPKLIDF
;
A
#
# COMPACT_ATOMS: atom_id res chain seq x y z
N LEU A 1 -3.25 -26.80 8.63
CA LEU A 1 -3.60 -25.47 9.19
C LEU A 1 -3.40 -24.34 8.17
N HIS A 2 -2.21 -24.17 7.58
CA HIS A 2 -1.94 -23.09 6.61
C HIS A 2 -2.93 -23.05 5.43
N GLN A 3 -3.18 -24.19 4.76
CA GLN A 3 -4.16 -24.29 3.68
C GLN A 3 -5.62 -24.00 4.12
N LEU A 4 -5.94 -24.19 5.40
CA LEU A 4 -7.26 -23.84 5.94
C LEU A 4 -7.39 -22.33 6.17
N LEU A 5 -6.30 -21.67 6.59
CA LEU A 5 -6.27 -20.22 6.80
C LEU A 5 -6.25 -19.46 5.47
N TYR A 6 -5.54 -19.98 4.48
CA TYR A 6 -5.33 -19.34 3.17
C TYR A 6 -5.85 -20.23 2.03
N SER A 7 -7.10 -20.67 2.13
CA SER A 7 -7.74 -21.55 1.12
C SER A 7 -7.79 -20.94 -0.27
N TRP A 8 -7.76 -19.61 -0.38
CA TRP A 8 -7.75 -18.88 -1.64
C TRP A 8 -6.39 -18.88 -2.35
N LEU A 9 -5.32 -19.27 -1.67
CA LEU A 9 -3.94 -19.22 -2.20
C LEU A 9 -3.59 -20.44 -3.06
N TYR A 10 -4.11 -21.61 -2.69
CA TYR A 10 -3.67 -22.89 -3.25
C TYR A 10 -4.62 -23.44 -4.31
N ASN A 11 -4.11 -24.36 -5.14
CA ASN A 11 -4.83 -25.00 -6.24
C ASN A 11 -5.30 -24.00 -7.31
N PHE A 12 -4.53 -22.92 -7.47
CA PHE A 12 -4.71 -21.89 -8.49
C PHE A 12 -3.36 -21.65 -9.17
N LYS A 13 -2.73 -20.47 -8.99
CA LYS A 13 -1.37 -20.23 -9.48
C LYS A 13 -0.30 -21.01 -8.72
N TYR A 14 -0.55 -21.29 -7.44
CA TYR A 14 0.37 -21.96 -6.54
C TYR A 14 -0.24 -23.29 -6.06
N ASN A 15 0.50 -24.40 -6.15
CA ASN A 15 0.05 -25.69 -5.63
C ASN A 15 0.56 -25.92 -4.19
N SER A 16 1.70 -25.31 -3.85
CA SER A 16 2.35 -25.44 -2.55
C SER A 16 2.87 -24.10 -2.03
N PHE A 17 3.23 -24.05 -0.74
CA PHE A 17 3.91 -22.87 -0.19
C PHE A 17 5.30 -22.70 -0.79
N GLU A 18 5.97 -23.81 -1.12
CA GLU A 18 7.26 -23.79 -1.80
C GLU A 18 7.15 -23.16 -3.19
N ASP A 19 6.06 -23.42 -3.93
CA ASP A 19 5.80 -22.79 -5.23
C ASP A 19 5.70 -21.28 -5.12
N LEU A 20 5.02 -20.78 -4.08
CA LEU A 20 4.93 -19.35 -3.78
C LEU A 20 6.30 -18.75 -3.48
N ILE A 21 7.13 -19.42 -2.67
CA ILE A 21 8.48 -18.93 -2.36
C ILE A 21 9.37 -18.91 -3.61
N LYS A 22 9.27 -19.93 -4.46
CA LYS A 22 10.03 -20.00 -5.72
C LYS A 22 9.54 -19.02 -6.79
N SER A 23 8.33 -18.46 -6.65
CA SER A 23 7.76 -17.59 -7.67
C SER A 23 8.30 -16.16 -7.65
N PHE A 24 9.02 -15.76 -6.61
CA PHE A 24 9.52 -14.40 -6.47
C PHE A 24 11.04 -14.34 -6.30
N HIS A 25 11.66 -13.29 -6.84
CA HIS A 25 13.09 -13.00 -6.74
C HIS A 25 13.37 -11.53 -7.08
N GLY A 26 14.49 -10.99 -6.60
CA GLY A 26 14.92 -9.65 -6.97
C GLY A 26 14.06 -8.52 -6.38
N LYS A 27 14.29 -7.30 -6.88
CA LYS A 27 13.71 -6.05 -6.36
C LYS A 27 12.82 -5.42 -7.42
N GLY A 28 11.70 -4.83 -7.03
CA GLY A 28 10.87 -4.09 -7.97
C GLY A 28 9.72 -3.31 -7.33
N LEU A 29 9.04 -2.57 -8.18
CA LEU A 29 7.96 -1.69 -7.82
C LEU A 29 6.63 -2.28 -8.30
N VAL A 30 5.59 -2.17 -7.47
CA VAL A 30 4.26 -2.71 -7.75
C VAL A 30 3.24 -1.58 -7.74
N ILE A 31 2.36 -1.55 -8.75
CA ILE A 31 1.26 -0.58 -8.83
C ILE A 31 -0.04 -1.33 -9.11
N SER A 32 -1.08 -1.12 -8.30
CA SER A 32 -2.43 -1.58 -8.63
C SER A 32 -3.14 -0.53 -9.49
N VAL A 33 -3.58 -0.89 -10.69
CA VAL A 33 -4.11 0.06 -11.68
C VAL A 33 -5.42 -0.45 -12.27
N GLY A 34 -6.49 0.30 -12.00
CA GLY A 34 -7.76 0.17 -12.69
C GLY A 34 -7.98 1.29 -13.72
N ASN A 35 -9.12 1.25 -14.40
CA ASN A 35 -9.48 2.12 -15.51
C ASN A 35 -9.51 3.60 -15.11
N HIS A 36 -9.96 3.91 -13.89
CA HIS A 36 -9.97 5.25 -13.32
C HIS A 36 -8.57 5.74 -12.91
N HIS A 37 -7.66 4.80 -12.64
CA HIS A 37 -6.30 5.10 -12.16
C HIS A 37 -5.27 5.23 -13.30
N PHE A 38 -5.63 4.83 -14.52
CA PHE A 38 -4.73 4.75 -15.68
C PHE A 38 -3.90 6.02 -15.92
N ASN A 39 -4.54 7.19 -15.93
CA ASN A 39 -3.82 8.45 -16.21
C ASN A 39 -2.81 8.79 -15.10
N PHE A 40 -3.15 8.50 -13.83
CA PHE A 40 -2.22 8.67 -12.72
C PHE A 40 -1.05 7.70 -12.84
N ALA A 41 -1.33 6.41 -13.06
CA ALA A 41 -0.30 5.39 -13.20
C ALA A 41 0.66 5.72 -14.35
N ARG A 42 0.13 6.14 -15.50
CA ARG A 42 0.93 6.58 -16.65
C ARG A 42 1.84 7.75 -16.27
N SER A 43 1.29 8.79 -15.66
CA SER A 43 2.07 9.96 -15.21
C SER A 43 3.17 9.57 -14.20
N THR A 44 2.85 8.68 -13.27
CA THR A 44 3.81 8.14 -12.29
C THR A 44 4.95 7.38 -12.99
N ILE A 45 4.64 6.54 -13.97
CA ILE A 45 5.65 5.81 -14.76
C ILE A 45 6.49 6.78 -15.60
N ASP A 46 5.85 7.78 -16.24
CA ASP A 46 6.54 8.83 -16.98
C ASP A 46 7.51 9.60 -16.06
N ASN A 47 7.09 9.96 -14.84
CA ASN A 47 7.95 10.60 -13.85
C ASN A 47 9.16 9.71 -13.52
N LEU A 48 8.95 8.42 -13.21
CA LEU A 48 10.01 7.48 -12.87
C LEU A 48 11.01 7.30 -14.01
N ARG A 49 10.53 7.09 -15.24
CA ARG A 49 11.38 6.80 -16.41
C ARG A 49 12.03 8.06 -16.99
N ASN A 50 11.30 9.17 -17.08
CA ASN A 50 11.75 10.34 -17.82
C ASN A 50 12.37 11.43 -16.96
N ILE A 51 11.97 11.55 -15.69
CA ILE A 51 12.46 12.60 -14.78
C ILE A 51 13.46 12.03 -13.79
N ILE A 52 13.06 11.01 -13.04
CA ILE A 52 13.92 10.35 -12.05
C ILE A 52 15.00 9.49 -12.72
N LYS A 53 14.74 9.02 -13.94
CA LYS A 53 15.61 8.09 -14.69
C LYS A 53 15.87 6.79 -13.93
N SER A 54 14.87 6.32 -13.17
CA SER A 54 14.94 5.03 -12.47
C SER A 54 14.67 3.89 -13.44
N ASP A 55 15.52 2.88 -13.41
CA ASP A 55 15.42 1.64 -14.18
C ASP A 55 14.71 0.51 -13.41
N ILE A 56 14.21 0.80 -12.20
CA ILE A 56 13.51 -0.18 -11.35
C ILE A 56 12.42 -0.91 -12.15
N PRO A 57 12.38 -2.26 -12.13
CA PRO A 57 11.32 -3.00 -12.81
C PRO A 57 9.98 -2.73 -12.14
N ILE A 58 8.95 -2.49 -12.95
CA ILE A 58 7.60 -2.17 -12.48
C ILE A 58 6.67 -3.31 -12.88
N GLU A 59 5.90 -3.82 -11.93
CA GLU A 59 4.81 -4.77 -12.19
C GLU A 59 3.46 -4.11 -11.86
N ILE A 60 2.64 -3.94 -12.89
CA ILE A 60 1.30 -3.39 -12.80
C ILE A 60 0.31 -4.53 -12.63
N PHE A 61 -0.46 -4.48 -11.54
CA PHE A 61 -1.55 -5.40 -11.29
C PHE A 61 -2.90 -4.76 -11.60
N TYR A 62 -3.74 -5.51 -12.30
CA TYR A 62 -5.15 -5.21 -12.53
C TYR A 62 -5.97 -6.46 -12.24
N TYR A 63 -7.30 -6.35 -12.09
CA TYR A 63 -8.16 -7.49 -11.76
C TYR A 63 -9.21 -7.76 -12.86
N GLY A 64 -8.83 -8.58 -13.83
CA GLY A 64 -9.66 -8.92 -14.99
C GLY A 64 -9.87 -7.77 -15.98
N ASP A 65 -10.50 -8.07 -17.12
CA ASP A 65 -10.65 -7.14 -18.24
C ASP A 65 -11.52 -5.91 -17.93
N ASN A 66 -12.44 -6.03 -16.98
CA ASN A 66 -13.32 -4.93 -16.57
C ASN A 66 -12.58 -3.87 -15.72
N ASP A 67 -11.54 -4.28 -15.00
CA ASP A 67 -10.77 -3.37 -14.15
C ASP A 67 -9.83 -2.49 -14.98
N LEU A 68 -9.11 -3.05 -15.95
CA LEU A 68 -8.24 -2.29 -16.85
C LEU A 68 -8.38 -2.77 -18.31
N SER A 69 -8.86 -1.87 -19.18
CA SER A 69 -9.15 -2.21 -20.58
C SER A 69 -7.90 -2.59 -21.38
N GLU A 70 -8.08 -3.44 -22.39
CA GLU A 70 -7.00 -3.92 -23.25
C GLU A 70 -6.20 -2.79 -23.91
N ASP A 71 -6.86 -1.76 -24.43
CA ASP A 71 -6.18 -0.59 -25.02
C ASP A 71 -5.24 0.10 -24.03
N LYS A 72 -5.65 0.24 -22.78
CA LYS A 72 -4.83 0.84 -21.71
C LYS A 72 -3.67 -0.08 -21.32
N ARG A 73 -3.90 -1.39 -21.28
CA ARG A 73 -2.84 -2.39 -21.08
C ARG A 73 -1.79 -2.32 -22.18
N ASN A 74 -2.22 -2.19 -23.43
CA ASN A 74 -1.36 -2.05 -24.61
C ASN A 74 -0.56 -0.73 -24.62
N ILE A 75 -1.05 0.31 -23.94
CA ILE A 75 -0.28 1.55 -23.75
C ILE A 75 0.78 1.36 -22.67
N LEU A 76 0.40 0.78 -21.52
CA LEU A 76 1.31 0.58 -20.39
C LEU A 76 2.42 -0.43 -20.71
N SER A 77 2.14 -1.44 -21.55
CA SER A 77 3.13 -2.45 -21.95
C SER A 77 4.25 -1.92 -22.84
N LYS A 78 4.11 -0.71 -23.39
CA LYS A 78 5.13 -0.06 -24.23
C LYS A 78 6.24 0.60 -23.41
N TYR A 79 6.07 0.74 -22.11
CA TYR A 79 7.11 1.29 -21.25
C TYR A 79 8.21 0.25 -21.00
N ASP A 80 9.46 0.72 -20.99
CA ASP A 80 10.61 -0.12 -20.70
C ASP A 80 10.56 -0.66 -19.26
N ASN A 81 10.85 -1.96 -19.14
CA ASN A 81 10.89 -2.69 -17.86
C ASN A 81 9.57 -2.58 -17.06
N VAL A 82 8.45 -2.64 -17.78
CA VAL A 82 7.09 -2.67 -17.21
C VAL A 82 6.41 -3.99 -17.58
N TYR A 83 5.86 -4.67 -16.58
CA TYR A 83 5.11 -5.91 -16.72
C TYR A 83 3.67 -5.69 -16.29
N LEU A 84 2.73 -6.38 -16.95
CA LEU A 84 1.33 -6.37 -16.56
C LEU A 84 0.91 -7.77 -16.11
N SER A 85 0.21 -7.84 -14.99
CA SER A 85 -0.25 -9.09 -14.37
C SER A 85 -1.73 -9.00 -13.98
N ASP A 86 -2.53 -9.96 -14.45
CA ASP A 86 -3.93 -10.08 -14.05
C ASP A 86 -4.04 -10.83 -12.73
N LEU A 87 -4.34 -10.10 -11.66
CA LEU A 87 -4.45 -10.62 -10.30
C LEU A 87 -5.58 -11.66 -10.17
N SER A 88 -6.60 -11.60 -11.04
CA SER A 88 -7.71 -12.56 -11.04
C SER A 88 -7.27 -13.99 -11.40
N THR A 89 -6.06 -14.15 -11.96
CA THR A 89 -5.47 -15.44 -12.33
C THR A 89 -4.60 -16.06 -11.23
N TYR A 90 -4.32 -15.32 -10.14
CA TYR A 90 -3.40 -15.75 -9.09
C TYR A 90 -4.09 -16.52 -7.96
N PHE A 91 -5.33 -16.14 -7.63
CA PHE A 91 -6.03 -16.60 -6.43
C PHE A 91 -7.48 -17.00 -6.73
N ASN A 92 -8.08 -17.75 -5.82
CA ASN A 92 -9.48 -18.15 -5.96
C ASN A 92 -10.43 -16.96 -5.70
N ASN A 93 -10.91 -16.36 -6.78
CA ASN A 93 -11.79 -15.18 -6.77
C ASN A 93 -13.13 -15.37 -6.05
N SER A 94 -13.65 -16.61 -5.99
CA SER A 94 -14.93 -16.89 -5.33
C SER A 94 -14.93 -16.53 -3.84
N GLN A 95 -13.74 -16.54 -3.21
CA GLN A 95 -13.55 -16.24 -1.79
C GLN A 95 -13.10 -14.79 -1.55
N LEU A 96 -12.40 -14.18 -2.51
CA LEU A 96 -11.71 -12.92 -2.29
C LEU A 96 -12.53 -11.68 -2.65
N ARG A 97 -13.23 -11.69 -3.80
CA ARG A 97 -13.91 -10.50 -4.37
C ARG A 97 -13.07 -9.22 -4.20
N LEU A 98 -11.87 -9.23 -4.78
CA LEU A 98 -10.91 -8.15 -4.62
C LEU A 98 -11.39 -6.90 -5.36
N GLU A 99 -11.59 -5.82 -4.63
CA GLU A 99 -11.97 -4.51 -5.16
C GLU A 99 -11.29 -3.40 -4.36
N GLY A 100 -11.00 -2.28 -5.03
CA GLY A 100 -10.43 -1.08 -4.42
C GLY A 100 -9.15 -1.35 -3.63
N PHE A 101 -9.13 -0.87 -2.39
CA PHE A 101 -7.98 -0.97 -1.47
C PHE A 101 -7.48 -2.40 -1.23
N ALA A 102 -8.38 -3.38 -1.26
CA ALA A 102 -8.06 -4.76 -0.93
C ALA A 102 -7.07 -5.40 -1.92
N LEU A 103 -6.89 -4.86 -3.13
CA LEU A 103 -5.94 -5.42 -4.10
C LEU A 103 -4.48 -5.30 -3.63
N LYS A 104 -4.13 -4.24 -2.89
CA LYS A 104 -2.75 -3.85 -2.61
C LYS A 104 -1.91 -4.96 -1.94
N PRO A 105 -2.33 -5.60 -0.83
CA PRO A 105 -1.57 -6.70 -0.25
C PRO A 105 -1.43 -7.91 -1.19
N PHE A 106 -2.48 -8.21 -1.95
CA PHE A 106 -2.48 -9.34 -2.90
C PHE A 106 -1.56 -9.08 -4.09
N SER A 107 -1.45 -7.84 -4.58
CA SER A 107 -0.49 -7.45 -5.60
C SER A 107 0.95 -7.65 -5.12
N ILE A 108 1.26 -7.29 -3.86
CA ILE A 108 2.59 -7.57 -3.27
C ILE A 108 2.84 -9.07 -3.22
N LEU A 109 1.87 -9.85 -2.73
CA LEU A 109 1.99 -11.30 -2.60
C LEU A 109 2.23 -11.98 -3.96
N ALA A 110 1.43 -11.62 -4.96
CA ALA A 110 1.48 -12.14 -6.33
C ALA A 110 2.70 -11.68 -7.13
N SER A 111 3.29 -10.54 -6.77
CA SER A 111 4.41 -9.97 -7.53
C SER A 111 5.59 -10.92 -7.71
N ARG A 112 6.29 -10.78 -8.82
CA ARG A 112 7.52 -11.53 -9.11
C ARG A 112 8.70 -11.11 -8.25
N PHE A 113 8.62 -9.98 -7.55
CA PHE A 113 9.73 -9.43 -6.79
C PHE A 113 9.75 -9.99 -5.37
N GLU A 114 10.94 -10.30 -4.85
CA GLU A 114 11.14 -10.66 -3.45
C GLU A 114 11.05 -9.41 -2.55
N GLU A 115 11.68 -8.33 -2.99
CA GLU A 115 11.71 -7.03 -2.32
C GLU A 115 10.84 -6.06 -3.12
N VAL A 116 9.70 -5.69 -2.54
CA VAL A 116 8.63 -4.98 -3.21
C VAL A 116 8.51 -3.57 -2.64
N ILE A 117 8.46 -2.58 -3.52
CA ILE A 117 7.94 -1.23 -3.21
C ILE A 117 6.56 -1.15 -3.87
N LEU A 118 5.49 -1.32 -3.10
CA LEU A 118 4.15 -1.00 -3.56
C LEU A 118 3.97 0.52 -3.54
N ILE A 119 3.38 1.09 -4.58
CA ILE A 119 2.97 2.51 -4.60
C ILE A 119 1.53 2.67 -5.09
N ASP A 120 0.86 3.73 -4.65
CA ASP A 120 -0.40 4.16 -5.26
C ASP A 120 -0.16 4.71 -6.66
N ALA A 121 -1.14 4.53 -7.55
CA ALA A 121 -1.07 5.00 -8.93
C ALA A 121 -0.84 6.52 -9.03
N ASP A 122 -1.26 7.29 -8.03
CA ASP A 122 -1.09 8.75 -7.94
C ASP A 122 0.07 9.21 -7.05
N THR A 123 1.02 8.34 -6.75
CA THR A 123 2.26 8.70 -6.03
C THR A 123 3.34 9.20 -6.96
N VAL A 124 3.88 10.40 -6.72
CA VAL A 124 5.05 10.93 -7.45
C VAL A 124 6.30 10.84 -6.60
N TYR A 125 7.36 10.31 -7.20
CA TYR A 125 8.67 10.25 -6.59
C TYR A 125 9.50 11.46 -7.00
N LEU A 126 10.26 11.98 -6.04
CA LEU A 126 11.22 13.08 -6.22
C LEU A 126 12.65 12.55 -6.30
N ARG A 127 12.84 11.27 -5.95
CA ARG A 127 14.12 10.56 -5.91
C ARG A 127 13.90 9.11 -6.32
N ASP A 128 14.98 8.41 -6.65
CA ASP A 128 14.91 7.01 -7.06
C ASP A 128 14.34 6.11 -5.95
N PRO A 129 13.18 5.44 -6.17
CA PRO A 129 12.56 4.53 -5.20
C PRO A 129 13.50 3.42 -4.72
N MET A 130 14.47 2.99 -5.53
CA MET A 130 15.41 1.93 -5.13
C MET A 130 16.18 2.25 -3.85
N THR A 131 16.37 3.54 -3.55
CA THR A 131 17.05 3.98 -2.32
C THR A 131 16.31 3.57 -1.04
N LEU A 132 15.00 3.28 -1.10
CA LEU A 132 14.23 2.77 0.04
C LEU A 132 14.68 1.38 0.50
N PHE A 133 15.25 0.56 -0.40
CA PHE A 133 15.82 -0.74 -0.03
C PHE A 133 17.10 -0.63 0.81
N ASN A 134 17.68 0.57 0.90
CA ASN A 134 18.88 0.83 1.70
C ASN A 134 18.57 1.40 3.09
N ASP A 135 17.30 1.64 3.41
CA ASP A 135 16.88 2.13 4.73
C ASP A 135 17.29 1.12 5.82
N THR A 136 17.91 1.62 6.90
CA THR A 136 18.45 0.72 7.93
C THR A 136 17.37 -0.09 8.65
N GLY A 137 16.19 0.50 8.83
CA GLY A 137 15.04 -0.17 9.41
C GLY A 137 14.48 -1.25 8.48
N TYR A 138 14.38 -0.96 7.18
CA TYR A 138 14.02 -1.95 6.16
C TYR A 138 14.99 -3.13 6.15
N ILE A 139 16.30 -2.89 6.09
CA ILE A 139 17.31 -3.96 6.07
C ILE A 139 17.16 -4.86 7.30
N LYS A 140 16.94 -4.27 8.47
CA LYS A 140 16.82 -4.99 9.74
C LYS A 140 15.52 -5.79 9.87
N LYS A 141 14.40 -5.24 9.42
CA LYS A 141 13.05 -5.74 9.74
C LYS A 141 12.32 -6.35 8.55
N GLY A 142 12.78 -6.08 7.33
CA GLY A 142 12.13 -6.49 6.09
C GLY A 142 10.90 -5.67 5.73
N THR A 143 10.60 -4.60 6.45
CA THR A 143 9.49 -3.69 6.15
C THR A 143 9.91 -2.23 6.32
N LEU A 144 9.30 -1.35 5.54
CA LEU A 144 9.36 0.09 5.73
C LEU A 144 7.97 0.66 5.45
N PHE A 145 7.29 1.04 6.53
CA PHE A 145 5.97 1.66 6.52
C PHE A 145 6.06 3.15 6.86
N PHE A 146 5.08 3.93 6.42
CA PHE A 146 5.05 5.37 6.59
C PHE A 146 3.88 5.81 7.47
N GLN A 147 4.10 6.84 8.29
CA GLN A 147 3.11 7.30 9.26
C GLN A 147 2.05 8.18 8.59
N ASP A 148 0.76 7.94 8.81
CA ASP A 148 -0.28 8.89 8.38
C ASP A 148 -0.21 10.20 9.20
N ARG A 149 -1.04 11.16 8.82
CA ARG A 149 -1.27 12.42 9.50
C ARG A 149 -1.64 12.20 10.97
N HIS A 150 -1.54 13.27 11.73
CA HIS A 150 -2.03 13.29 13.09
C HIS A 150 -3.45 13.83 13.07
N PHE A 151 -4.40 12.98 13.44
CA PHE A 151 -5.79 13.35 13.60
C PHE A 151 -6.21 13.03 15.04
N GLU A 152 -6.81 14.01 15.71
CA GLU A 152 -7.31 13.88 17.08
C GLU A 152 -8.74 13.29 17.11
N THR A 153 -9.47 13.37 16.00
CA THR A 153 -10.87 12.95 15.89
C THR A 153 -11.12 12.11 14.64
N SER A 154 -11.73 10.93 14.81
CA SER A 154 -12.14 10.00 13.74
C SER A 154 -13.59 9.59 13.91
N PRO A 155 -14.30 9.20 12.84
CA PRO A 155 -15.47 8.34 12.98
C PRO A 155 -15.14 6.93 13.49
N PHE A 156 -13.86 6.53 13.49
CA PHE A 156 -13.41 5.19 13.86
C PHE A 156 -12.78 5.13 15.26
N ASP A 157 -13.22 4.16 16.08
CA ASP A 157 -12.63 3.83 17.39
C ASP A 157 -11.47 2.82 17.26
N SER A 158 -10.56 3.03 16.30
CA SER A 158 -9.55 2.07 15.85
C SER A 158 -8.69 1.52 17.00
N TYR A 159 -8.12 2.40 17.83
CA TYR A 159 -7.27 1.98 18.95
C TYR A 159 -8.04 1.20 20.03
N LYS A 160 -9.29 1.59 20.32
CA LYS A 160 -10.12 0.88 21.31
C LYS A 160 -10.40 -0.53 20.81
N TRP A 161 -10.79 -0.66 19.55
CA TRP A 161 -11.00 -1.95 18.90
C TRP A 161 -9.75 -2.82 18.97
N LEU A 162 -8.59 -2.29 18.57
CA LEU A 162 -7.30 -2.99 18.66
C LEU A 162 -7.00 -3.52 20.07
N LYS A 163 -7.23 -2.71 21.11
CA LYS A 163 -6.99 -3.08 22.52
C LYS A 163 -7.94 -4.16 23.04
N THR A 164 -9.07 -4.43 22.39
CA THR A 164 -9.99 -5.51 22.82
C THR A 164 -9.48 -6.92 22.56
N TRP A 165 -8.51 -7.08 21.64
CA TRP A 165 -8.03 -8.40 21.22
C TRP A 165 -6.50 -8.53 21.16
N ILE A 166 -5.75 -7.42 21.14
CA ILE A 166 -4.28 -7.43 21.27
C ILE A 166 -3.89 -7.46 22.76
N ASN A 167 -3.77 -8.65 23.33
CA ASN A 167 -3.46 -8.84 24.76
C ASN A 167 -1.96 -8.76 25.10
N ASN A 168 -1.07 -8.85 24.11
CA ASN A 168 0.39 -8.79 24.29
C ASN A 168 1.06 -8.18 23.05
N PRO A 169 0.94 -6.87 22.82
CA PRO A 169 1.44 -6.21 21.60
C PRO A 169 2.94 -6.44 21.39
N LEU A 170 3.39 -6.55 20.14
CA LEU A 170 4.83 -6.55 19.84
C LEU A 170 5.50 -5.25 20.35
N PRO A 171 6.81 -5.27 20.65
CA PRO A 171 7.54 -4.05 20.99
C PRO A 171 7.41 -2.95 19.93
N ASP A 172 7.29 -3.33 18.66
CA ASP A 172 7.06 -2.39 17.55
C ASP A 172 5.66 -1.75 17.66
N THR A 173 4.62 -2.52 17.98
CA THR A 173 3.24 -2.06 18.22
C THR A 173 3.11 -1.13 19.42
N THR A 174 3.79 -1.44 20.54
CA THR A 174 3.75 -0.59 21.75
C THR A 174 4.27 0.83 21.52
N LYS A 175 5.07 1.05 20.47
CA LYS A 175 5.64 2.35 20.10
C LYS A 175 4.76 3.15 19.14
N LEU A 176 3.73 2.53 18.57
CA LEU A 176 2.87 3.18 17.59
C LEU A 176 2.06 4.30 18.22
N ARG A 177 1.78 5.34 17.43
CA ARG A 177 0.98 6.48 17.87
C ARG A 177 -0.45 6.06 18.16
N ILE A 178 -1.02 5.20 17.31
CA ILE A 178 -2.39 4.69 17.47
C ILE A 178 -2.54 3.91 18.78
N TRP A 179 -1.53 3.10 19.13
CA TRP A 179 -1.53 2.30 20.36
C TRP A 179 -1.48 3.18 21.62
N ASN A 180 -0.71 4.27 21.54
CA ASN A 180 -0.55 5.25 22.59
C ASN A 180 -1.59 6.38 22.54
N GLU A 181 -2.68 6.19 21.78
CA GLU A 181 -3.83 7.13 21.72
C GLU A 181 -3.44 8.54 21.24
N LYS A 182 -2.34 8.62 20.48
CA LYS A 182 -1.82 9.86 19.90
C LYS A 182 -2.32 10.09 18.48
N THR A 183 -3.16 9.23 17.93
CA THR A 183 -3.73 9.37 16.58
C THR A 183 -4.78 8.28 16.40
N ILE A 184 -5.66 8.49 15.45
CA ILE A 184 -6.67 7.50 15.02
C ILE A 184 -6.13 6.59 13.91
N ASP A 185 -5.27 7.14 13.04
CA ASP A 185 -4.64 6.44 11.92
C ASP A 185 -3.13 6.42 12.12
N GLN A 186 -2.52 5.25 12.01
CA GLN A 186 -1.09 5.09 12.15
C GLN A 186 -0.38 5.14 10.80
N MET A 187 -0.93 4.49 9.77
CA MET A 187 -0.22 4.15 8.55
C MET A 187 -0.83 4.82 7.32
N GLU A 188 0.05 5.38 6.47
CA GLU A 188 -0.28 5.83 5.13
C GLU A 188 0.28 4.80 4.14
N SER A 189 -0.59 4.22 3.28
CA SER A 189 -0.25 3.07 2.42
C SER A 189 -0.04 3.42 0.94
N SER A 190 0.15 4.69 0.60
CA SER A 190 0.60 5.11 -0.74
C SER A 190 2.01 4.67 -1.11
N THR A 191 2.83 4.29 -0.11
CA THR A 191 4.03 3.49 -0.35
C THR A 191 4.18 2.48 0.77
N VAL A 192 4.43 1.22 0.40
CA VAL A 192 4.67 0.12 1.34
C VAL A 192 5.85 -0.68 0.83
N VAL A 193 6.91 -0.81 1.65
CA VAL A 193 8.09 -1.61 1.27
C VAL A 193 8.12 -2.88 2.08
N ILE A 194 8.20 -4.03 1.42
CA ILE A 194 8.18 -5.37 2.04
C ILE A 194 9.23 -6.27 1.37
N ASN A 195 10.04 -6.94 2.17
CA ASN A 195 10.80 -8.12 1.77
C ASN A 195 9.97 -9.37 2.10
N LYS A 196 9.50 -10.07 1.07
CA LYS A 196 8.64 -11.25 1.24
C LYS A 196 9.36 -12.37 1.98
N SER A 197 10.62 -12.66 1.67
CA SER A 197 11.39 -13.71 2.36
C SER A 197 11.53 -13.48 3.87
N LYS A 198 11.59 -12.21 4.31
CA LYS A 198 11.65 -11.85 5.75
C LYS A 198 10.27 -11.79 6.41
N GLY A 199 9.23 -11.37 5.68
CA GLY A 199 7.93 -10.96 6.22
C GLY A 199 6.70 -11.68 5.67
N ILE A 200 6.86 -12.87 5.05
CA ILE A 200 5.75 -13.52 4.31
C ILE A 200 4.52 -13.82 5.17
N LEU A 201 4.68 -14.18 6.45
CA LEU A 201 3.55 -14.52 7.31
C LEU A 201 2.71 -13.28 7.66
N GLY A 202 3.37 -12.15 7.90
CA GLY A 202 2.74 -10.86 8.13
C GLY A 202 2.04 -10.36 6.88
N LEU A 203 2.64 -10.55 5.70
CA LEU A 203 1.99 -10.26 4.41
C LEU A 203 0.76 -11.15 4.17
N LEU A 204 0.85 -12.46 4.42
CA LEU A 204 -0.29 -13.37 4.31
C LEU A 204 -1.42 -12.99 5.26
N ALA A 205 -1.09 -12.62 6.50
CA ALA A 205 -2.06 -12.10 7.46
C ALA A 205 -2.68 -10.76 6.99
N ALA A 206 -1.90 -9.86 6.39
CA ALA A 206 -2.43 -8.65 5.77
C ALA A 206 -3.42 -8.99 4.65
N CYS A 207 -3.09 -9.92 3.74
CA CYS A 207 -4.04 -10.43 2.74
C CYS A 207 -5.31 -11.00 3.39
N LYS A 208 -5.18 -11.75 4.48
CA LYS A 208 -6.32 -12.34 5.20
C LYS A 208 -7.28 -11.28 5.76
N LEU A 209 -6.75 -10.18 6.27
CA LEU A 209 -7.56 -9.05 6.76
C LEU A 209 -8.31 -8.32 5.63
N ASN A 210 -7.81 -8.43 4.40
CA ASN A 210 -8.39 -7.82 3.19
C ASN A 210 -9.28 -8.77 2.39
N GLU A 211 -9.41 -10.04 2.79
CA GLU A 211 -10.38 -10.98 2.22
C GLU A 211 -11.81 -10.51 2.51
N GLU A 212 -12.75 -10.70 1.57
CA GLU A 212 -14.17 -10.30 1.65
C GLU A 212 -14.79 -10.50 3.05
N LYS A 213 -14.61 -11.69 3.61
CA LYS A 213 -15.17 -12.06 4.90
C LYS A 213 -14.70 -11.16 6.04
N TYR A 214 -13.41 -10.81 6.06
CA TYR A 214 -12.78 -10.07 7.15
C TYR A 214 -12.77 -8.56 6.91
N LYS A 215 -12.61 -8.12 5.66
CA LYS A 215 -12.60 -6.68 5.32
C LYS A 215 -13.90 -5.99 5.75
N SER A 216 -15.04 -6.69 5.68
CA SER A 216 -16.34 -6.19 6.15
C SER A 216 -16.41 -5.89 7.66
N ILE A 217 -15.51 -6.48 8.45
CA ILE A 217 -15.37 -6.23 9.90
C ILE A 217 -14.26 -5.21 10.12
N VAL A 218 -13.08 -5.44 9.53
CA VAL A 218 -11.89 -4.61 9.73
C VAL A 218 -12.15 -3.18 9.28
N TYR A 219 -12.74 -2.97 8.10
CA TYR A 219 -12.97 -1.63 7.53
C TYR A 219 -14.06 -0.83 8.27
N LYS A 220 -14.77 -1.42 9.24
CA LYS A 220 -15.61 -0.67 10.18
C LYS A 220 -14.80 0.07 11.24
N HIS A 221 -13.55 -0.33 11.43
CA HIS A 221 -12.66 0.18 12.47
C HIS A 221 -11.42 0.87 11.91
N VAL A 222 -11.11 0.75 10.62
CA VAL A 222 -9.95 1.39 9.98
C VAL A 222 -10.30 1.85 8.56
N TYR A 223 -9.54 2.82 8.04
CA TYR A 223 -9.75 3.31 6.68
C TYR A 223 -9.06 2.42 5.64
N GLY A 224 -9.80 1.46 5.09
CA GLY A 224 -9.32 0.59 4.01
C GLY A 224 -8.15 -0.29 4.43
N ASP A 225 -7.20 -0.48 3.51
CA ASP A 225 -6.06 -1.40 3.68
C ASP A 225 -4.97 -0.86 4.62
N LYS A 226 -4.96 0.46 4.89
CA LYS A 226 -3.84 1.18 5.49
C LYS A 226 -3.28 0.52 6.74
N GLU A 227 -4.15 0.24 7.70
CA GLU A 227 -3.75 -0.35 8.98
C GLU A 227 -3.53 -1.87 8.88
N THR A 228 -4.07 -2.53 7.85
CA THR A 228 -4.03 -3.99 7.72
C THR A 228 -2.62 -4.55 7.53
N PHE A 229 -1.70 -3.75 6.97
CA PHE A 229 -0.31 -4.18 6.79
C PHE A 229 0.37 -4.45 8.12
N TRP A 230 0.48 -3.44 9.00
CA TRP A 230 1.16 -3.63 10.28
C TRP A 230 0.34 -4.52 11.22
N ILE A 231 -1.00 -4.48 11.15
CA ILE A 231 -1.85 -5.41 11.92
C ILE A 231 -1.58 -6.86 11.51
N GLY A 232 -1.40 -7.14 10.21
CA GLY A 232 -1.03 -8.46 9.72
C GLY A 232 0.28 -8.96 10.35
N TYR A 233 1.28 -8.09 10.44
CA TYR A 233 2.56 -8.41 11.08
C TYR A 233 2.43 -8.60 12.60
N GLU A 234 1.60 -7.80 13.27
CA GLU A 234 1.28 -7.97 14.70
C GLU A 234 0.63 -9.34 14.96
N ILE A 235 -0.40 -9.71 14.19
CA ILE A 235 -1.10 -11.01 14.33
C ILE A 235 -0.16 -12.18 14.02
N ALA A 236 0.69 -12.03 13.00
CA ALA A 236 1.68 -13.04 12.63
C ALA A 236 2.91 -13.07 13.57
N ARG A 237 2.97 -12.17 14.57
CA ARG A 237 4.11 -11.99 15.48
C ARG A 237 5.43 -11.74 14.75
N GLN A 238 5.36 -11.12 13.58
CA GLN A 238 6.54 -10.73 12.81
C GLN A 238 6.92 -9.29 13.11
N PRO A 239 8.21 -9.00 13.35
CA PRO A 239 8.65 -7.65 13.63
C PRO A 239 8.45 -6.78 12.38
N PHE A 240 8.16 -5.50 12.58
CA PHE A 240 7.95 -4.54 11.51
C PHE A 240 8.55 -3.18 11.84
N TYR A 241 8.66 -2.30 10.85
CA TYR A 241 9.28 -0.99 11.00
C TYR A 241 8.47 0.11 10.33
N PHE A 242 8.32 1.21 11.06
CA PHE A 242 7.82 2.47 10.55
C PHE A 242 8.97 3.47 10.47
N ASN A 243 9.04 4.19 9.36
CA ASN A 243 9.87 5.39 9.25
C ASN A 243 9.53 6.34 10.42
N PRO A 244 10.52 6.78 11.22
CA PRO A 244 10.28 7.62 12.38
C PRO A 244 9.92 9.07 12.00
N LEU A 245 10.24 9.49 10.78
CA LEU A 245 10.00 10.86 10.31
C LEU A 245 8.51 11.09 10.05
N ARG A 246 8.01 12.23 10.53
CA ARG A 246 6.62 12.65 10.30
C ARG A 246 6.39 13.04 8.83
N PRO A 247 5.17 12.79 8.31
CA PRO A 247 4.78 13.29 7.00
C PRO A 247 4.83 14.82 6.96
N ALA A 248 5.12 15.37 5.79
CA ALA A 248 4.81 16.75 5.46
C ALA A 248 3.42 16.83 4.84
N ILE A 249 2.73 17.95 5.04
CA ILE A 249 1.38 18.17 4.53
C ILE A 249 1.38 19.52 3.82
N ILE A 250 0.91 19.54 2.57
CA ILE A 250 0.51 20.77 1.89
C ILE A 250 -1.00 20.68 1.72
N SER A 251 -1.73 21.55 2.41
CA SER A 251 -3.19 21.56 2.40
C SER A 251 -3.72 22.95 2.13
N LYS A 252 -4.88 22.98 1.46
CA LYS A 252 -5.72 24.16 1.43
C LYS A 252 -6.64 24.13 2.64
N VAL A 253 -6.81 25.31 3.24
CA VAL A 253 -7.76 25.55 4.32
C VAL A 253 -9.12 25.82 3.70
N GLU A 254 -10.10 24.98 3.99
CA GLU A 254 -11.48 25.16 3.54
C GLU A 254 -12.41 25.30 4.75
N SER A 255 -13.14 26.41 4.84
CA SER A 255 -14.20 26.58 5.84
C SER A 255 -15.41 25.76 5.41
N VAL A 256 -15.74 24.71 6.17
CA VAL A 256 -16.94 23.89 5.94
C VAL A 256 -18.17 24.60 6.51
N ASN A 257 -18.01 25.27 7.65
CA ASN A 257 -18.99 26.17 8.26
C ASN A 257 -18.24 27.18 9.17
N SER A 258 -18.96 27.99 9.96
CA SER A 258 -18.38 29.01 10.84
C SER A 258 -17.46 28.47 11.95
N GLU A 259 -17.54 27.17 12.27
CA GLU A 259 -16.82 26.54 13.39
C GLU A 259 -15.88 25.42 12.95
N THR A 260 -16.00 24.94 11.72
CA THR A 260 -15.29 23.76 11.22
C THR A 260 -14.46 24.11 10.00
N THR A 261 -13.15 23.93 10.13
CA THR A 261 -12.19 24.08 9.05
C THR A 261 -11.65 22.72 8.66
N ARG A 262 -11.65 22.40 7.36
CA ARG A 262 -11.08 21.17 6.81
C ARG A 262 -9.74 21.48 6.16
N PHE A 263 -8.75 20.66 6.49
CA PHE A 263 -7.46 20.64 5.79
C PHE A 263 -7.51 19.55 4.74
N CYS A 264 -7.66 19.93 3.48
CA CYS A 264 -7.56 19.00 2.34
C CYS A 264 -6.24 19.22 1.63
N GLY A 265 -5.44 18.17 1.60
CA GLY A 265 -4.07 18.30 1.15
C GLY A 265 -3.40 16.97 0.90
N HIS A 266 -2.26 17.10 0.24
CA HIS A 266 -1.42 15.99 -0.13
C HIS A 266 -0.36 15.74 0.95
N ILE A 267 0.16 14.51 0.97
CA ILE A 267 1.07 14.02 2.00
C ILE A 267 2.41 13.70 1.36
N GLY A 268 3.48 14.25 1.91
CA GLY A 268 4.85 13.97 1.50
C GLY A 268 5.62 13.19 2.56
N HIS A 269 6.47 12.29 2.11
CA HIS A 269 7.33 11.51 3.00
C HIS A 269 8.80 11.71 2.69
N LYS A 270 9.62 11.54 3.72
CA LYS A 270 11.07 11.71 3.68
C LYS A 270 11.78 10.37 3.82
N SER A 271 12.92 10.21 3.16
CA SER A 271 13.85 9.11 3.39
C SER A 271 14.59 9.29 4.72
N GLU A 272 15.30 8.24 5.17
CA GLU A 272 16.09 8.25 6.41
C GLU A 272 17.08 9.43 6.52
N ASP A 273 17.63 9.89 5.38
CA ASP A 273 18.51 11.06 5.29
C ASP A 273 17.80 12.42 5.46
N GLY A 274 16.49 12.42 5.76
CA GLY A 274 15.69 13.61 6.00
C GLY A 274 15.26 14.37 4.74
N LYS A 275 15.61 13.90 3.54
CA LYS A 275 15.19 14.52 2.27
C LYS A 275 13.84 13.97 1.82
N PHE A 276 13.08 14.77 1.07
CA PHE A 276 11.83 14.32 0.49
C PHE A 276 12.04 13.18 -0.51
N MET A 277 11.20 12.17 -0.40
CA MET A 277 11.25 10.95 -1.19
C MET A 277 10.12 10.92 -2.21
N TYR A 278 8.88 11.02 -1.73
CA TYR A 278 7.69 10.94 -2.57
C TYR A 278 6.56 11.78 -1.98
N TRP A 279 5.56 12.00 -2.83
CA TRP A 279 4.36 12.77 -2.56
C TRP A 279 3.13 12.02 -3.05
N ASN A 280 2.12 11.85 -2.18
CA ASN A 280 0.86 11.19 -2.50
C ASN A 280 -0.15 12.20 -3.09
N GLY A 281 -0.48 12.01 -4.36
CA GLY A 281 -1.38 12.84 -5.16
C GLY A 281 -0.62 13.94 -5.91
N HIS A 282 -0.70 13.96 -7.25
CA HIS A 282 0.13 14.85 -8.07
C HIS A 282 -0.53 15.44 -9.33
N LEU A 283 -1.69 14.92 -9.77
CA LEU A 283 -2.39 15.47 -10.94
C LEU A 283 -3.57 16.36 -10.56
N LEU A 284 -4.32 15.98 -9.51
CA LEU A 284 -5.57 16.65 -9.14
C LEU A 284 -5.48 17.23 -7.74
N LEU A 285 -6.07 18.41 -7.55
CA LEU A 285 -6.23 19.03 -6.22
C LEU A 285 -7.10 18.17 -5.30
N ASP A 286 -8.19 17.61 -5.84
CA ASP A 286 -9.05 16.65 -5.16
C ASP A 286 -9.54 15.61 -6.16
N LYS A 287 -9.06 14.37 -6.02
CA LYS A 287 -9.44 13.25 -6.89
C LYS A 287 -10.86 12.72 -6.64
N ASN A 288 -11.49 13.11 -5.54
CA ASN A 288 -12.86 12.74 -5.19
C ASN A 288 -13.87 13.84 -5.53
N SER A 289 -13.43 14.96 -6.11
CA SER A 289 -14.32 16.05 -6.54
C SER A 289 -15.10 15.67 -7.80
N ASN A 290 -16.39 16.04 -7.83
CA ASN A 290 -17.24 15.92 -9.03
C ASN A 290 -16.75 16.81 -10.20
N ASN A 291 -15.91 17.81 -9.91
CA ASN A 291 -15.27 18.67 -10.90
C ASN A 291 -13.77 18.76 -10.61
N PRO A 292 -12.98 17.75 -11.04
CA PRO A 292 -11.58 17.65 -10.70
C PRO A 292 -10.79 18.78 -11.37
N LYS A 293 -9.97 19.48 -10.57
CA LYS A 293 -9.07 20.53 -11.05
C LYS A 293 -7.64 20.02 -11.03
N LEU A 294 -6.88 20.34 -12.07
CA LEU A 294 -5.45 20.07 -12.12
C LEU A 294 -4.73 20.90 -11.04
N ILE A 295 -3.63 20.36 -10.52
CA ILE A 295 -2.72 21.13 -9.69
C ILE A 295 -2.00 22.14 -10.60
N ASP A 296 -2.15 23.41 -10.29
CA ASP A 296 -1.40 24.51 -10.91
C ASP A 296 -0.27 24.88 -9.94
N PHE A 297 0.98 24.84 -10.43
CA PHE A 297 2.19 25.08 -9.63
C PHE A 297 2.77 26.46 -9.94
#